data_AF-A0A0R3WPU1-F1
#
_entry.id   AF-A0A0R3WPU1-F1
#
_cell.length_a   1.000
_cell.length_b   1.000
_cell.length_c   1.000
_cell.angle_alpha   90.00
_cell.angle_beta   90.00
_cell.angle_gamma   90.00
#
_symmetry.space_group_name_H-M   'P 1'
#
loop_
_entity.id
_entity.type
_entity.pdbx_description
1 polymer ?
#
loop_
_entity_poly.entity_id
_entity_poly.type
_entity_poly.pdbx_seq_one_letter_code
_entity_poly.pdbx_strand_id
1 'polypeptide(L)'
;MIPWFVKLLTLKKGFRVNYSFTVDPVFLLVDDCDVLISNVPCTLLSMDIFNRCIGTVAHKTGRIKSCFEEYYESLVISDCLERALYIQGSEFYDLFNEAEREEFLFRLFKHIVTGGELSQPNEDLRAYTNFVKNLYRDLVSVQKIHDSEKVRVVSLVYDVRAMSNNRTVYPSGKVHVNTFAYLIVDPVKRHVFALSHVYGVGQF
;
A
#
# COMPACT_ATOMS: atom_id res chain seq x y z
N MET A 1 -7.02 6.81 15.42
CA MET A 1 -6.61 7.97 14.60
C MET A 1 -5.59 7.41 13.61
N ILE A 2 -5.86 7.40 12.29
CA ILE A 2 -4.86 7.05 11.27
C ILE A 2 -4.71 8.27 10.35
N PRO A 3 -3.73 9.16 10.59
CA PRO A 3 -3.29 10.11 9.61
C PRO A 3 -1.77 9.92 9.39
N TRP A 4 -1.43 9.12 8.38
CA TRP A 4 -0.11 9.15 7.76
C TRP A 4 -0.23 9.92 6.45
N PHE A 5 0.76 10.76 6.13
CA PHE A 5 0.78 11.60 4.93
C PHE A 5 0.87 10.75 3.66
N VAL A 6 -0.26 10.19 3.25
CA VAL A 6 -0.42 9.59 1.93
C VAL A 6 -0.71 10.73 0.96
N LYS A 7 0.24 11.05 0.09
CA LYS A 7 0.00 12.01 -0.99
C LYS A 7 -0.82 11.29 -2.05
N LEU A 8 -2.13 11.58 -2.09
CA LEU A 8 -3.03 11.12 -3.14
C LEU A 8 -3.25 12.26 -4.13
N LEU A 9 -2.65 12.16 -5.32
CA LEU A 9 -2.93 13.10 -6.41
C LEU A 9 -3.97 12.46 -7.34
N THR A 10 -5.11 13.12 -7.54
CA THR A 10 -6.09 12.72 -8.56
C THR A 10 -5.95 13.65 -9.76
N LEU A 11 -5.53 13.11 -10.90
CA LEU A 11 -5.52 13.86 -12.16
C LEU A 11 -6.83 13.62 -12.90
N LYS A 12 -7.72 14.62 -12.91
CA LYS A 12 -8.91 14.65 -13.78
C LYS A 12 -8.70 15.66 -14.92
N LYS A 13 -9.04 15.31 -16.15
CA LYS A 13 -9.25 16.31 -17.21
C LYS A 13 -10.51 17.12 -16.86
N GLY A 14 -10.33 18.38 -16.44
CA GLY A 14 -11.41 19.33 -16.17
C GLY A 14 -11.77 19.53 -14.69
N PHE A 15 -11.20 20.60 -14.11
CA PHE A 15 -11.57 21.38 -12.91
C PHE A 15 -11.98 20.72 -11.56
N ARG A 16 -11.20 21.16 -10.54
CA ARG A 16 -11.38 21.29 -9.06
C ARG A 16 -12.06 20.19 -8.24
N VAL A 17 -11.26 19.61 -7.34
CA VAL A 17 -11.69 19.24 -5.98
C VAL A 17 -10.66 19.81 -4.98
N ASN A 18 -11.16 20.53 -3.98
CA ASN A 18 -10.39 21.13 -2.89
C ASN A 18 -10.10 20.09 -1.80
N TYR A 19 -8.82 19.83 -1.56
CA TYR A 19 -8.27 19.64 -0.21
C TYR A 19 -6.90 20.32 -0.22
N SER A 20 -6.73 21.33 0.64
CA SER A 20 -5.48 22.08 0.76
C SER A 20 -4.47 21.27 1.55
N PHE A 21 -3.48 20.72 0.87
CA PHE A 21 -2.17 20.39 1.43
C PHE A 21 -1.14 20.85 0.41
N THR A 22 -0.11 21.54 0.89
CA THR A 22 0.89 22.27 0.10
C THR A 22 1.37 21.42 -1.08
N VAL A 23 1.01 21.90 -2.27
CA VAL A 23 1.42 21.31 -3.53
C VAL A 23 2.78 21.91 -3.83
N ASP A 24 3.87 21.24 -3.44
CA ASP A 24 5.15 21.54 -4.07
C ASP A 24 5.11 21.03 -5.51
N PRO A 25 5.18 21.93 -6.51
CA PRO A 25 5.21 21.58 -7.90
C PRO A 25 6.66 21.21 -8.24
N VAL A 26 7.10 20.04 -7.80
CA VAL A 26 8.39 19.48 -8.21
C VAL A 26 8.12 18.29 -9.11
N PHE A 27 7.45 18.55 -10.24
CA PHE A 27 7.85 17.91 -11.49
C PHE A 27 9.00 18.76 -12.05
N LEU A 28 10.12 18.83 -11.31
CA LEU A 28 11.37 19.28 -11.93
C LEU A 28 11.70 18.17 -12.91
N LEU A 29 11.60 18.49 -14.20
CA LEU A 29 12.23 17.77 -15.27
C LEU A 29 13.72 17.77 -14.95
N VAL A 30 14.16 16.74 -14.22
CA VAL A 30 15.57 16.41 -14.11
C VAL A 30 15.94 15.92 -15.50
N ASP A 31 16.73 16.72 -16.22
CA ASP A 31 17.37 16.28 -17.46
C ASP A 31 18.08 14.95 -17.16
N ASP A 32 17.76 13.92 -17.96
CA ASP A 32 18.17 12.52 -17.81
C ASP A 32 17.60 11.75 -16.59
N CYS A 33 16.29 11.47 -16.64
CA CYS A 33 15.61 10.57 -15.71
C CYS A 33 14.95 9.39 -16.44
N ASP A 34 15.31 8.16 -16.05
CA ASP A 34 14.66 6.94 -16.52
C ASP A 34 13.50 6.58 -15.58
N VAL A 35 12.32 6.30 -16.14
CA VAL A 35 11.16 5.86 -15.35
C VAL A 35 11.03 4.34 -15.46
N LEU A 36 11.20 3.65 -14.33
CA LEU A 36 10.96 2.22 -14.19
C LEU A 36 9.50 1.99 -13.78
N ILE A 37 8.82 1.11 -14.51
CA ILE A 37 7.42 0.78 -14.29
C ILE A 37 7.30 -0.75 -14.24
N SER A 38 6.71 -1.28 -13.18
CA SER A 38 6.37 -2.71 -13.09
C SER A 38 4.89 -2.88 -12.81
N ASN A 39 4.27 -3.89 -13.44
CA ASN A 39 2.86 -4.20 -13.20
C ASN A 39 2.70 -4.85 -11.81
N VAL A 40 1.67 -4.41 -11.08
CA VAL A 40 1.29 -5.02 -9.81
C VAL A 40 -0.04 -5.75 -10.02
N PRO A 41 -0.12 -7.06 -9.74
CA PRO A 41 -1.38 -7.79 -9.79
C PRO A 41 -2.43 -7.13 -8.91
N CYS A 42 -3.63 -6.93 -9.44
CA CYS A 42 -4.73 -6.31 -8.72
C CYS A 42 -6.03 -7.04 -9.08
N THR A 43 -6.21 -8.21 -8.50
CA THR A 43 -7.30 -9.14 -8.85
C THR A 43 -8.25 -9.40 -7.68
N LEU A 44 -7.79 -9.20 -6.44
CA LEU A 44 -8.59 -9.44 -5.23
C LEU A 44 -9.75 -8.44 -5.10
N LEU A 45 -10.95 -8.98 -4.82
CA LEU A 45 -12.19 -8.20 -4.70
C LEU A 45 -12.61 -7.93 -3.26
N SER A 46 -12.06 -8.67 -2.30
CA SER A 46 -12.48 -8.63 -0.91
C SER A 46 -11.28 -8.73 0.04
N MET A 47 -11.51 -8.36 1.30
CA MET A 47 -10.53 -8.50 2.38
C MET A 47 -10.41 -9.93 2.91
N ASP A 48 -11.05 -10.91 2.26
CA ASP A 48 -11.22 -12.25 2.83
C ASP A 48 -9.90 -13.00 3.02
N ILE A 49 -8.86 -12.62 2.26
CA ILE A 49 -7.51 -13.14 2.45
C ILE A 49 -7.03 -12.93 3.90
N PHE A 50 -7.41 -11.82 4.53
CA PHE A 50 -7.01 -11.47 5.89
C PHE A 50 -7.87 -12.15 6.97
N ASN A 51 -8.95 -12.85 6.61
CA ASN A 51 -9.72 -13.63 7.59
C ASN A 51 -8.86 -14.74 8.21
N ARG A 52 -7.83 -15.22 7.49
CA ARG A 52 -6.85 -16.20 7.99
C ARG A 52 -6.04 -15.68 9.19
N CYS A 53 -5.95 -14.36 9.36
CA CYS A 53 -5.27 -13.76 10.51
C CYS A 53 -6.05 -13.96 11.82
N ILE A 54 -7.37 -14.05 11.77
CA ILE A 54 -8.23 -14.21 12.95
C ILE A 54 -8.06 -15.62 13.53
N GLY A 55 -7.72 -15.72 14.80
CA GLY A 55 -7.38 -16.97 15.48
C GLY A 55 -5.89 -17.31 15.41
N THR A 56 -5.19 -16.88 14.36
CA THR A 56 -3.77 -17.20 14.12
C THR A 56 -2.85 -16.10 14.64
N VAL A 57 -2.78 -14.94 13.99
CA VAL A 57 -1.93 -13.80 14.40
C VAL A 57 -2.71 -12.77 15.22
N ALA A 58 -4.04 -12.81 15.16
CA ALA A 58 -4.95 -12.08 16.02
C ALA A 58 -5.83 -13.05 16.81
N HIS A 59 -6.35 -12.62 17.96
CA HIS A 59 -7.39 -13.34 18.69
C HIS A 59 -8.72 -13.32 17.92
N LYS A 60 -9.67 -14.19 18.29
CA LYS A 60 -11.04 -14.17 17.75
C LYS A 60 -11.75 -12.82 17.96
N THR A 61 -11.30 -12.03 18.93
CA THR A 61 -11.80 -10.67 19.21
C THR A 61 -11.31 -9.62 18.22
N GLY A 62 -10.29 -9.92 17.40
CA GLY A 62 -9.61 -8.97 16.50
C GLY A 62 -8.33 -8.37 17.07
N ARG A 63 -8.05 -8.53 18.38
CA ARG A 63 -6.81 -8.03 19.01
C ARG A 63 -5.60 -8.79 18.48
N ILE A 64 -4.60 -8.08 17.99
CA ILE A 64 -3.35 -8.63 17.47
C ILE A 64 -2.55 -9.22 18.64
N LYS A 65 -1.93 -10.38 18.42
CA LYS A 65 -1.09 -11.04 19.42
C LYS A 65 0.30 -10.41 19.42
N SER A 66 0.79 -9.99 20.58
CA SER A 66 2.18 -9.56 20.73
C SER A 66 3.15 -10.73 20.62
N CYS A 67 4.40 -10.44 20.27
CA CYS A 67 5.49 -11.41 20.23
C CYS A 67 6.79 -10.81 20.77
N PHE A 68 7.85 -11.61 20.83
CA PHE A 68 9.18 -11.08 21.10
C PHE A 68 9.63 -10.15 19.98
N GLU A 69 10.31 -9.07 20.37
CA GLU A 69 10.85 -8.10 19.43
C GLU A 69 11.93 -8.75 18.55
N GLU A 70 11.81 -8.52 17.25
CA GLU A 70 12.79 -8.94 16.24
C GLU A 70 13.08 -7.77 15.31
N TYR A 71 14.32 -7.64 14.87
CA TYR A 71 14.72 -6.56 13.97
C TYR A 71 14.70 -7.08 12.53
N TYR A 72 13.97 -6.37 11.65
CA TYR A 72 13.95 -6.65 10.22
C TYR A 72 14.31 -5.38 9.46
N GLU A 73 15.51 -5.35 8.89
CA GLU A 73 16.10 -4.13 8.32
C GLU A 73 16.06 -2.96 9.32
N SER A 74 15.27 -1.91 9.03
CA SER A 74 15.05 -0.74 9.88
C SER A 74 13.76 -0.80 10.71
N LEU A 75 13.01 -1.91 10.66
CA LEU A 75 11.79 -2.11 11.42
C LEU A 75 12.06 -2.88 12.72
N VAL A 76 11.34 -2.50 13.77
CA VAL A 76 11.21 -3.29 15.01
C VAL A 76 9.87 -4.03 14.94
N ILE A 77 9.94 -5.34 14.76
CA ILE A 77 8.77 -6.22 14.65
C ILE A 77 8.39 -6.65 16.06
N SER A 78 7.20 -6.29 16.52
CA SER A 78 6.78 -6.46 17.92
C SER A 78 5.46 -7.24 18.08
N ASP A 79 4.78 -7.56 16.98
CA ASP A 79 3.57 -8.37 17.00
C ASP A 79 3.53 -9.48 15.94
N CYS A 80 2.64 -10.46 16.14
CA CYS A 80 2.51 -11.62 15.25
C CYS A 80 2.02 -11.24 13.84
N LEU A 81 1.33 -10.11 13.66
CA LEU A 81 0.86 -9.66 12.35
C LEU A 81 2.05 -9.16 11.52
N GLU A 82 2.87 -8.28 12.10
CA GLU A 82 4.11 -7.80 11.48
C GLU A 82 5.05 -8.96 11.17
N ARG A 83 5.19 -9.93 12.08
CA ARG A 83 5.96 -11.17 11.82
C ARG A 83 5.47 -11.91 10.59
N ALA A 84 4.16 -12.07 10.42
CA ALA A 84 3.58 -12.72 9.25
C ALA A 84 3.84 -11.94 7.95
N LEU A 85 3.92 -10.61 8.03
CA LEU A 85 4.15 -9.74 6.88
C LEU A 85 5.63 -9.71 6.43
N TYR A 86 6.58 -9.84 7.36
CA TYR A 86 8.00 -9.56 7.12
C TYR A 86 8.93 -10.77 7.27
N ILE A 87 8.71 -11.63 8.27
CA ILE A 87 9.70 -12.64 8.66
C ILE A 87 9.46 -13.93 7.89
N GLN A 88 10.21 -14.17 6.81
CA GLN A 88 10.07 -15.36 5.94
C GLN A 88 10.19 -16.69 6.69
N GLY A 89 11.04 -16.75 7.72
CA GLY A 89 11.21 -17.96 8.54
C GLY A 89 10.18 -18.13 9.66
N SER A 90 9.19 -17.24 9.77
CA SER A 90 8.17 -17.34 10.81
C SER A 90 7.14 -18.42 10.47
N GLU A 91 6.66 -19.11 11.50
CA GLU A 91 5.47 -19.99 11.43
C GLU A 91 4.21 -19.30 10.84
N PHE A 92 4.20 -17.96 10.82
CA PHE A 92 3.11 -17.17 10.29
C PHE A 92 3.32 -16.68 8.85
N TYR A 93 4.49 -16.89 8.24
CA TYR A 93 4.74 -16.37 6.90
C TYR A 93 3.84 -17.06 5.87
N ASP A 94 3.66 -18.36 5.99
CA ASP A 94 2.87 -19.13 5.01
C ASP A 94 1.34 -18.94 5.16
N LEU A 95 0.87 -18.01 6.01
CA LEU A 95 -0.54 -17.57 5.97
C LEU A 95 -0.94 -17.02 4.59
N PHE A 96 0.02 -16.44 3.88
CA PHE A 96 -0.14 -15.86 2.56
C PHE A 96 0.92 -16.41 1.61
N ASN A 97 0.48 -16.93 0.47
CA ASN A 97 1.40 -17.44 -0.55
C ASN A 97 2.06 -16.29 -1.32
N GLU A 98 3.08 -16.61 -2.13
CA GLU A 98 3.85 -15.62 -2.90
C GLU A 98 2.96 -14.80 -3.84
N ALA A 99 2.03 -15.41 -4.56
CA ALA A 99 1.12 -14.69 -5.46
C ALA A 99 0.19 -13.73 -4.70
N GLU A 100 -0.33 -14.13 -3.54
CA GLU A 100 -1.13 -13.27 -2.67
C GLU A 100 -0.31 -12.10 -2.12
N ARG A 101 0.98 -12.30 -1.84
CA ARG A 101 1.88 -11.24 -1.36
C ARG A 101 2.18 -10.19 -2.42
N GLU A 102 2.18 -10.60 -3.68
CA GLU A 102 2.38 -9.70 -4.82
C GLU A 102 1.14 -8.86 -5.16
N GLU A 103 -0.06 -9.26 -4.73
CA GLU A 103 -1.30 -8.53 -4.97
C GLU A 103 -1.29 -7.13 -4.35
N PHE A 104 -1.80 -6.16 -5.10
CA PHE A 104 -1.87 -4.76 -4.68
C PHE A 104 -2.61 -4.59 -3.35
N LEU A 105 -3.68 -5.35 -3.15
CA LEU A 105 -4.43 -5.31 -1.89
C LEU A 105 -3.57 -5.74 -0.68
N PHE A 106 -2.76 -6.78 -0.85
CA PHE A 106 -1.85 -7.24 0.19
C PHE A 106 -0.75 -6.21 0.46
N ARG A 107 -0.12 -5.69 -0.60
CA ARG A 107 0.89 -4.64 -0.48
C ARG A 107 0.34 -3.41 0.23
N LEU A 108 -0.87 -2.97 -0.13
CA LEU A 108 -1.54 -1.84 0.52
C LEU A 108 -1.76 -2.11 2.02
N PHE A 109 -2.26 -3.29 2.37
CA PHE A 109 -2.42 -3.69 3.77
C PHE A 109 -1.09 -3.68 4.52
N LYS A 110 -0.05 -4.28 3.96
CA LYS A 110 1.31 -4.29 4.53
C LYS A 110 1.81 -2.85 4.78
N HIS A 111 1.64 -1.95 3.81
CA HIS A 111 2.06 -0.55 3.95
C HIS A 111 1.33 0.18 5.08
N ILE A 112 0.01 -0.06 5.23
CA ILE A 112 -0.79 0.56 6.29
C ILE A 112 -0.46 0.00 7.67
N VAL A 113 -0.25 -1.32 7.81
CA VAL A 113 0.18 -1.93 9.08
C VAL A 113 1.53 -1.37 9.51
N THR A 114 2.47 -1.24 8.57
CA THR A 114 3.81 -0.75 8.85
C THR A 114 3.82 0.72 9.29
N GLY A 115 2.95 1.55 8.69
CA GLY A 115 2.88 2.97 8.99
C GLY A 115 4.19 3.73 8.70
N GLY A 116 4.29 4.98 9.13
CA GLY A 116 5.55 5.72 9.04
C GLY A 116 6.29 5.78 10.38
N GLU A 117 7.40 6.52 10.40
CA GLU A 117 8.38 6.49 11.51
C GLU A 117 7.81 6.89 12.89
N LEU A 118 6.81 7.77 12.93
CA LEU A 118 6.14 8.21 14.17
C LEU A 118 4.80 7.49 14.39
N SER A 119 4.56 6.35 13.72
CA SER A 119 3.27 5.65 13.76
C SER A 119 3.10 4.92 15.05
N GLN A 120 1.96 5.17 15.70
CA GLN A 120 1.51 4.32 16.78
C GLN A 120 0.76 3.14 16.17
N PRO A 121 1.26 1.90 16.33
CA PRO A 121 0.56 0.74 15.83
C PRO A 121 -0.79 0.60 16.53
N ASN A 122 -1.77 0.08 15.80
CA ASN A 122 -3.08 -0.26 16.33
C ASN A 122 -3.10 -1.72 16.75
N GLU A 123 -3.64 -2.01 17.95
CA GLU A 123 -3.75 -3.38 18.44
C GLU A 123 -4.94 -4.15 17.85
N ASP A 124 -5.86 -3.51 17.12
CA ASP A 124 -7.02 -4.18 16.50
C ASP A 124 -6.82 -4.35 15.00
N LEU A 125 -6.76 -5.61 14.54
CA LEU A 125 -6.65 -5.97 13.13
C LEU A 125 -7.79 -5.35 12.29
N ARG A 126 -8.98 -5.21 12.87
CA ARG A 126 -10.15 -4.64 12.17
C ARG A 126 -9.97 -3.17 11.86
N ALA A 127 -9.18 -2.44 12.63
CA ALA A 127 -8.88 -1.04 12.33
C ALA A 127 -8.11 -0.95 10.99
N TYR A 128 -7.14 -1.84 10.78
CA TYR A 128 -6.39 -1.92 9.53
C TYR A 128 -7.24 -2.41 8.36
N THR A 129 -7.94 -3.54 8.51
CA THR A 129 -8.73 -4.10 7.40
C THR A 129 -9.87 -3.19 6.98
N ASN A 130 -10.53 -2.49 7.91
CA ASN A 130 -11.57 -1.50 7.57
C ASN A 130 -10.98 -0.28 6.84
N PHE A 131 -9.84 0.23 7.30
CA PHE A 131 -9.18 1.35 6.64
C PHE A 131 -8.75 0.99 5.22
N VAL A 132 -8.05 -0.14 5.06
CA VAL A 132 -7.59 -0.65 3.76
C VAL A 132 -8.76 -0.95 2.85
N LYS A 133 -9.87 -1.50 3.36
CA LYS A 133 -11.10 -1.72 2.59
C LYS A 133 -11.65 -0.44 2.00
N ASN A 134 -11.75 0.62 2.79
CA ASN A 134 -12.26 1.91 2.32
C ASN A 134 -11.30 2.52 1.29
N LEU A 135 -10.00 2.56 1.61
CA LEU A 135 -8.98 3.08 0.71
C LEU A 135 -8.95 2.32 -0.62
N TYR A 136 -8.97 0.99 -0.58
CA TYR A 136 -8.98 0.15 -1.79
C TYR A 136 -10.22 0.41 -2.65
N ARG A 137 -11.39 0.58 -2.03
CA ARG A 137 -12.64 0.90 -2.72
C ARG A 137 -12.60 2.27 -3.42
N ASP A 138 -11.90 3.23 -2.83
CA ASP A 138 -11.76 4.57 -3.43
C ASP A 138 -10.76 4.57 -4.59
N LEU A 139 -9.71 3.75 -4.51
CA LEU A 139 -8.65 3.66 -5.51
C LEU A 139 -9.01 2.77 -6.72
N VAL A 140 -9.73 1.67 -6.48
CA VAL A 140 -9.92 0.60 -7.46
C VAL A 140 -11.37 0.50 -7.91
N SER A 141 -11.57 0.32 -9.21
CA SER A 141 -12.88 0.07 -9.81
C SER A 141 -13.07 -1.39 -10.19
N VAL A 142 -14.31 -1.82 -10.09
CA VAL A 142 -14.74 -3.18 -10.48
C VAL A 142 -15.87 -3.09 -11.50
N GLN A 143 -15.97 -4.11 -12.36
CA GLN A 143 -17.06 -4.25 -13.33
C GLN A 143 -17.58 -5.68 -13.36
N LYS A 144 -18.87 -5.83 -13.65
CA LYS A 144 -19.43 -7.13 -14.04
C LYS A 144 -18.90 -7.51 -15.41
N ILE A 145 -18.56 -8.78 -15.57
CA ILE A 145 -18.17 -9.36 -16.86
C ILE A 145 -19.45 -9.53 -17.69
N HIS A 146 -19.41 -9.13 -18.97
CA HIS A 146 -20.54 -9.32 -19.88
C HIS A 146 -20.91 -10.81 -19.94
N ASP A 147 -22.20 -11.13 -19.83
CA ASP A 147 -22.74 -12.50 -19.80
C ASP A 147 -22.30 -13.38 -18.61
N SER A 148 -21.83 -12.78 -17.52
CA SER A 148 -21.52 -13.49 -16.26
C SER A 148 -21.97 -12.72 -15.03
N GLU A 149 -22.37 -13.42 -13.97
CA GLU A 149 -22.58 -12.82 -12.65
C GLU A 149 -21.28 -12.44 -11.94
N LYS A 150 -20.12 -12.80 -12.51
CA LYS A 150 -18.81 -12.54 -11.93
C LYS A 150 -18.40 -11.08 -12.10
N VAL A 151 -17.85 -10.53 -11.02
CA VAL A 151 -17.25 -9.20 -10.97
C VAL A 151 -15.73 -9.35 -11.10
N ARG A 152 -15.06 -8.39 -11.74
CA ARG A 152 -13.60 -8.30 -11.80
C ARG A 152 -13.12 -6.89 -11.52
N VAL A 153 -11.89 -6.78 -11.03
CA VAL A 153 -11.16 -5.51 -11.00
C VAL A 153 -10.85 -5.08 -12.42
N VAL A 154 -10.98 -3.78 -12.70
CA VAL A 154 -10.64 -3.17 -14.00
C VAL A 154 -9.55 -2.10 -13.91
N SER A 155 -9.22 -1.63 -12.71
CA SER A 155 -8.09 -0.72 -12.52
C SER A 155 -6.77 -1.44 -12.77
N LEU A 156 -5.83 -0.73 -13.40
CA LEU A 156 -4.47 -1.20 -13.62
C LEU A 156 -3.54 -0.53 -12.61
N VAL A 157 -2.70 -1.31 -11.94
CA VAL A 157 -1.78 -0.81 -10.92
C VAL A 157 -0.35 -1.02 -11.37
N TYR A 158 0.47 0.01 -11.18
CA TYR A 158 1.88 -0.01 -11.52
C TYR A 158 2.71 0.52 -10.35
N ASP A 159 3.78 -0.18 -9.98
CA ASP A 159 4.86 0.35 -9.13
C ASP A 159 5.77 1.20 -10.01
N VAL A 160 6.03 2.43 -9.58
CA VAL A 160 6.71 3.45 -10.37
C VAL A 160 7.89 4.01 -9.60
N ARG A 161 9.05 4.03 -10.27
CA ARG A 161 10.27 4.61 -9.73
C ARG A 161 10.91 5.48 -10.80
N ALA A 162 11.47 6.61 -10.39
CA ALA A 162 12.33 7.40 -11.27
C ALA A 162 13.77 7.23 -10.84
N MET A 163 14.65 7.03 -11.81
CA MET A 163 16.08 6.82 -11.65
C MET A 163 16.83 7.98 -12.30
N SER A 164 17.84 8.51 -11.61
CA SER A 164 18.83 9.41 -12.21
C SER A 164 20.21 8.94 -11.77
N ASN A 165 21.16 8.86 -12.69
CA ASN A 165 22.53 8.39 -12.42
C ASN A 165 22.57 7.05 -11.65
N ASN A 166 21.77 6.06 -12.08
CA ASN A 166 21.61 4.74 -11.43
C ASN A 166 21.15 4.78 -9.96
N ARG A 167 20.55 5.89 -9.51
CA ARG A 167 19.97 6.02 -8.17
C ARG A 167 18.49 6.34 -8.26
N THR A 168 17.69 5.71 -7.41
CA THR A 168 16.28 6.07 -7.27
C THR A 168 16.18 7.50 -6.76
N VAL A 169 15.43 8.34 -7.47
CA VAL A 169 15.12 9.72 -7.04
C VAL A 169 13.65 9.86 -6.65
N TYR A 170 12.78 8.99 -7.16
CA TYR A 170 11.37 8.89 -6.79
C TYR A 170 10.98 7.43 -6.50
N PRO A 171 10.22 7.15 -5.41
CA PRO A 171 9.66 8.10 -4.43
C PRO A 171 10.70 8.76 -3.50
N SER A 172 11.86 8.13 -3.29
CA SER A 172 12.96 8.70 -2.50
C SER A 172 14.29 8.01 -2.84
N GLY A 173 15.40 8.71 -2.61
CA GLY A 173 16.74 8.10 -2.66
C GLY A 173 17.10 7.29 -1.42
N LYS A 174 16.33 7.40 -0.33
CA LYS A 174 16.47 6.53 0.84
C LYS A 174 15.65 5.25 0.64
N VAL A 175 16.33 4.11 0.68
CA VAL A 175 15.69 2.79 0.58
C VAL A 175 15.03 2.45 1.92
N HIS A 176 13.76 2.09 1.88
CA HIS A 176 13.01 1.58 3.02
C HIS A 176 11.87 0.69 2.55
N VAL A 177 11.54 -0.36 3.30
CA VAL A 177 10.48 -1.34 2.95
C VAL A 177 9.09 -0.72 2.82
N ASN A 178 8.87 0.40 3.51
CA ASN A 178 7.63 1.17 3.43
C ASN A 178 7.78 2.49 2.64
N THR A 179 8.74 2.58 1.72
CA THR A 179 8.83 3.68 0.75
C THR A 179 8.38 3.16 -0.61
N PHE A 180 7.29 3.72 -1.16
CA PHE A 180 6.65 3.20 -2.38
C PHE A 180 5.95 4.31 -3.17
N ALA A 181 5.72 4.03 -4.46
CA ALA A 181 4.84 4.81 -5.30
C ALA A 181 4.09 3.93 -6.29
N TYR A 182 2.77 4.11 -6.34
CA TYR A 182 1.88 3.41 -7.24
C TYR A 182 1.15 4.41 -8.14
N LEU A 183 1.04 4.07 -9.43
CA LEU A 183 0.07 4.66 -10.35
C LEU A 183 -1.09 3.69 -10.55
N ILE A 184 -2.29 4.15 -10.24
CA ILE A 184 -3.53 3.37 -10.34
C ILE A 184 -4.38 4.02 -11.41
N VAL A 185 -4.48 3.36 -12.55
CA VAL A 185 -5.23 3.83 -13.72
C VAL A 185 -6.61 3.21 -13.68
N ASP A 186 -7.64 4.05 -13.58
CA ASP A 186 -9.03 3.64 -13.73
C ASP A 186 -9.51 3.97 -15.16
N PRO A 187 -9.57 2.97 -16.06
CA PRO A 187 -9.96 3.21 -17.45
C PRO A 187 -11.42 3.63 -17.60
N VAL A 188 -12.28 3.28 -16.63
CA VAL A 188 -13.72 3.54 -16.66
C VAL A 188 -14.01 4.98 -16.26
N LYS A 189 -13.44 5.40 -15.12
CA LYS A 189 -13.58 6.77 -14.62
C LYS A 189 -12.66 7.75 -15.34
N ARG A 190 -11.70 7.25 -16.15
CA ARG A 190 -10.65 8.05 -16.80
C ARG A 190 -9.85 8.87 -15.80
N HIS A 191 -9.59 8.29 -14.64
CA HIS A 191 -8.82 8.91 -13.57
C HIS A 191 -7.53 8.13 -13.35
N VAL A 192 -6.49 8.85 -12.92
CA VAL A 192 -5.26 8.24 -12.42
C VAL A 192 -5.07 8.72 -10.99
N PHE A 193 -4.86 7.77 -10.08
CA PHE A 193 -4.41 8.06 -8.73
C PHE A 193 -2.91 7.83 -8.67
N ALA A 194 -2.17 8.84 -8.21
CA ALA A 194 -0.80 8.68 -7.76
C ALA A 194 -0.82 8.51 -6.24
N LEU A 195 -0.40 7.34 -5.77
CA LEU A 195 -0.34 6.96 -4.37
C LEU A 195 1.12 6.76 -3.99
N SER A 196 1.69 7.63 -3.18
CA SER A 196 3.09 7.49 -2.75
C SER A 196 3.29 7.76 -1.28
N HIS A 197 4.29 7.09 -0.71
CA HIS A 197 4.75 7.28 0.65
C HIS A 197 6.28 7.20 0.68
N VAL A 198 6.89 8.11 1.43
CA VAL A 198 8.32 8.09 1.75
C VAL A 198 8.42 7.91 3.25
N TYR A 199 9.02 6.80 3.67
CA TYR A 199 9.21 6.54 5.08
C TYR A 199 10.24 7.50 5.68
N GLY A 200 9.87 8.07 6.83
CA GLY A 200 10.72 8.93 7.63
C GLY A 200 9.95 10.10 8.24
N VAL A 201 10.59 10.84 9.13
CA VAL A 201 10.16 12.20 9.49
C VAL A 201 10.47 13.10 8.30
N GLY A 202 9.43 13.54 7.57
CA GLY A 202 9.59 14.33 6.35
C GLY A 202 10.64 15.42 6.50
N GLN A 203 11.59 15.49 5.56
CA GLN A 203 12.33 16.73 5.35
C GLN A 203 11.37 17.66 4.63
N PHE A 204 10.67 18.48 5.42
CA PHE A 204 9.84 19.58 4.94
C PHE A 204 10.69 20.62 4.21
#